data_AF-A0A444V0Q9-F1
#
_entry.id   AF-A0A444V0Q9-F1
#
_cell.length_a   1.000
_cell.length_b   1.000
_cell.length_c   1.000
_cell.angle_alpha   90.00
_cell.angle_beta   90.00
_cell.angle_gamma   90.00
#
_symmetry.space_group_name_H-M   'P 1'
#
loop_
_entity.id
_entity.type
_entity.pdbx_description
1 polymer ?
#
loop_
_entity_poly.entity_id
_entity_poly.type
_entity_poly.pdbx_seq_one_letter_code
_entity_poly.pdbx_strand_id
1 'polypeptide(L)'
;MKSWFCSPTSSVQPRCNLAQEKYPSIVRLPEGCSAEYMVIQSPKLPGCELKIVWNIDVTEEGVVTPKLNLLTKIPEEALILDKRKAVESAPSCFKNLLRLLGIEATIESVIKSVSMEE
;
A
#
# COMPACT_ATOMS: atom_id res chain seq x y z
N MET A 1 5.20 9.30 18.00
CA MET A 1 4.59 9.09 16.67
C MET A 1 5.71 8.56 15.78
N LYS A 2 5.70 7.27 15.39
CA LYS A 2 6.83 6.63 14.69
C LYS A 2 6.50 6.59 13.19
N SER A 3 7.26 7.36 12.42
CA SER A 3 7.17 7.47 10.97
C SER A 3 7.47 6.12 10.30
N TRP A 4 6.70 5.75 9.27
CA TRP A 4 6.84 4.52 8.50
C TRP A 4 7.92 4.62 7.41
N PHE A 5 8.41 5.84 7.14
CA PHE A 5 9.48 6.07 6.18
C PHE A 5 10.84 6.13 6.86
N CYS A 6 11.78 5.38 6.30
CA CYS A 6 13.13 5.18 6.79
C CYS A 6 13.93 6.51 6.71
N SER A 7 14.23 7.12 7.86
CA SER A 7 15.16 8.26 7.96
C SER A 7 16.63 7.76 7.93
N PRO A 8 17.58 8.44 7.27
CA PRO A 8 18.91 7.86 6.99
C PRO A 8 19.95 7.96 8.11
N THR A 9 19.62 8.42 9.33
CA THR A 9 20.65 8.76 10.32
C THR A 9 20.40 8.15 11.70
N SER A 10 20.72 6.87 11.86
CA SER A 10 21.10 6.23 13.14
C SER A 10 21.51 4.78 12.87
N SER A 11 22.45 4.24 13.65
CA SER A 11 22.92 2.84 13.62
C SER A 11 21.87 1.78 14.03
N VAL A 12 20.60 2.16 14.01
CA VAL A 12 19.44 1.28 14.16
C VAL A 12 18.89 1.09 12.75
N GLN A 13 18.95 -0.13 12.21
CA GLN A 13 18.31 -0.44 10.92
C GLN A 13 16.87 0.09 10.94
N PRO A 14 16.51 1.01 10.04
CA PRO A 14 15.17 1.55 10.04
C PRO A 14 14.21 0.39 9.71
N ARG A 15 13.16 0.22 10.51
CA ARG A 15 12.22 -0.90 10.38
C ARG A 15 11.31 -0.65 9.17
N CYS A 16 11.82 -0.86 7.97
CA CYS A 16 11.06 -0.65 6.74
C CYS A 16 9.93 -1.72 6.56
N ASN A 17 9.80 -2.69 7.48
CA ASN A 17 8.82 -3.78 7.44
C ASN A 17 7.66 -3.64 8.47
N LEU A 18 7.49 -2.48 9.11
CA LEU A 18 6.50 -2.27 10.19
C LEU A 18 5.08 -2.72 9.83
N ALA A 19 4.64 -2.45 8.59
CA ALA A 19 3.32 -2.85 8.10
C ALA A 19 3.17 -4.39 8.04
N GLN A 20 4.19 -5.08 7.54
CA GLN A 20 4.23 -6.54 7.43
C GLN A 20 4.30 -7.20 8.81
N GLU A 21 5.09 -6.65 9.74
CA GLU A 21 5.14 -7.17 11.12
C GLU A 21 3.81 -7.02 11.85
N LYS A 22 3.09 -5.92 11.60
CA LYS A 22 1.78 -5.66 12.21
C LYS A 22 0.66 -6.50 11.59
N TYR A 23 0.77 -6.82 10.30
CA TYR A 23 -0.26 -7.55 9.54
C TYR A 23 0.34 -8.68 8.69
N PRO A 24 1.00 -9.70 9.29
CA PRO A 24 1.80 -10.68 8.55
C PRO A 24 0.98 -11.61 7.66
N SER A 25 -0.30 -11.79 7.95
CA SER A 25 -1.23 -12.59 7.13
C SER A 25 -1.80 -11.83 5.94
N ILE A 26 -1.69 -10.51 5.91
CA ILE A 26 -2.37 -9.64 4.94
C ILE A 26 -1.37 -8.89 4.06
N VAL A 27 -0.29 -8.40 4.68
CA VAL A 27 0.74 -7.61 4.01
C VAL A 27 1.93 -8.49 3.70
N ARG A 28 2.36 -8.44 2.44
CA ARG A 28 3.60 -9.05 1.97
C ARG A 28 4.46 -7.94 1.37
N LEU A 29 5.76 -7.99 1.64
CA LEU A 29 6.75 -7.05 1.10
C LEU A 29 7.78 -7.86 0.29
N PRO A 30 7.53 -8.08 -1.02
CA PRO A 30 8.47 -8.82 -1.87
C PRO A 30 9.78 -8.06 -1.90
N GLU A 31 10.91 -8.72 -1.62
CA GLU A 31 12.25 -8.09 -1.51
C GLU A 31 12.49 -7.25 -0.23
N GLY A 32 11.55 -7.29 0.73
CA GLY A 32 11.73 -6.66 2.05
C GLY A 32 11.97 -5.15 1.95
N CYS A 33 12.94 -4.62 2.69
CA CYS A 33 13.20 -3.18 2.73
C CYS A 33 13.57 -2.55 1.37
N SER A 34 14.00 -3.37 0.40
CA SER A 34 14.37 -2.92 -0.95
C SER A 34 13.21 -2.94 -1.95
N ALA A 35 12.03 -3.39 -1.52
CA ALA A 35 10.86 -3.47 -2.38
C ALA A 35 10.48 -2.10 -2.95
N GLU A 36 9.99 -2.09 -4.19
CA GLU A 36 9.31 -0.94 -4.79
C GLU A 36 7.78 -1.02 -4.65
N TYR A 37 7.29 -2.09 -4.03
CA TYR A 37 5.87 -2.29 -3.80
C TYR A 37 5.58 -3.22 -2.61
N MET A 38 4.39 -3.08 -2.03
CA MET A 38 3.84 -4.04 -1.08
C MET A 38 2.56 -4.64 -1.64
N VAL A 39 2.27 -5.88 -1.26
CA VAL A 39 1.04 -6.59 -1.60
C VAL A 39 0.16 -6.68 -0.37
N ILE A 40 -1.10 -6.29 -0.53
CA ILE A 40 -2.16 -6.39 0.48
C ILE A 40 -3.18 -7.38 -0.07
N GLN A 41 -3.40 -8.47 0.65
CA GLN A 41 -4.29 -9.55 0.23
C GLN A 41 -5.00 -10.14 1.44
N SER A 42 -6.31 -10.33 1.36
CA SER A 42 -7.05 -11.02 2.42
C SER A 42 -6.81 -12.53 2.32
N PRO A 43 -6.49 -13.22 3.43
CA PRO A 43 -6.47 -14.68 3.48
C PRO A 43 -7.79 -15.33 3.06
N LYS A 44 -8.91 -14.62 3.24
CA LYS A 44 -10.26 -15.08 2.89
C LYS A 44 -10.55 -15.00 1.40
N LEU A 45 -9.80 -14.19 0.65
CA LEU A 45 -9.99 -13.96 -0.79
C LEU A 45 -8.68 -14.22 -1.55
N PRO A 46 -8.19 -15.48 -1.59
CA PRO A 46 -6.97 -15.86 -2.28
C PRO A 46 -7.17 -15.73 -3.80
N GLY A 47 -6.93 -14.53 -4.33
CA GLY A 47 -7.09 -14.20 -5.75
C GLY A 47 -7.24 -12.70 -5.98
N CYS A 48 -7.78 -11.99 -4.98
CA CYS A 48 -7.88 -10.54 -4.97
C CYS A 48 -6.65 -9.93 -4.30
N GLU A 49 -5.87 -9.16 -5.06
CA GLU A 49 -4.68 -8.48 -4.55
C GLU A 49 -4.76 -6.98 -4.80
N LEU A 50 -4.35 -6.21 -3.80
CA LEU A 50 -4.04 -4.79 -3.94
C LEU A 50 -2.51 -4.64 -3.85
N LYS A 51 -1.91 -3.90 -4.78
CA LYS A 51 -0.47 -3.59 -4.73
C LYS A 51 -0.28 -2.09 -4.59
N ILE A 52 0.40 -1.67 -3.53
CA ILE A 52 0.84 -0.28 -3.40
C ILE A 52 2.27 -0.24 -3.93
N VAL A 53 2.46 0.45 -5.05
CA VAL A 53 3.76 0.66 -5.69
C VAL A 53 4.23 2.06 -5.36
N TRP A 54 5.51 2.22 -5.01
CA TRP A 54 6.13 3.50 -4.78
C TRP A 54 7.34 3.71 -5.67
N ASN A 55 7.54 4.97 -6.06
CA ASN A 55 8.79 5.45 -6.60
C ASN A 55 9.19 6.75 -5.90
N ILE A 56 10.46 7.10 -6.00
CA ILE A 56 11.00 8.34 -5.47
C ILE A 56 11.46 9.15 -6.68
N ASP A 57 10.74 10.23 -6.97
CA ASP A 57 11.14 11.16 -8.00
C ASP A 57 12.02 12.24 -7.38
N VAL A 58 13.17 12.49 -7.98
CA VAL A 58 14.08 13.55 -7.58
C VAL A 58 14.20 14.53 -8.74
N THR A 59 13.85 15.80 -8.50
CA THR A 59 14.00 16.85 -9.51
C THR A 59 15.45 17.31 -9.62
N GLU A 60 15.80 18.02 -10.68
CA GLU A 60 17.15 18.59 -10.87
C GLU A 60 17.54 19.55 -9.73
N GLU A 61 16.55 20.22 -9.13
CA GLU A 61 16.72 21.10 -7.97
C GLU A 61 16.87 20.33 -6.65
N GLY A 62 16.87 18.99 -6.70
CA GLY A 62 16.98 18.12 -5.53
C GLY A 62 15.68 17.94 -4.75
N VAL A 63 14.52 18.31 -5.32
CA VAL A 63 13.23 18.09 -4.65
C VAL A 63 12.87 16.61 -4.73
N VAL A 64 12.73 15.97 -3.56
CA VAL A 64 12.37 14.56 -3.43
C VAL A 64 10.87 14.42 -3.23
N THR A 65 10.19 13.77 -4.18
CA THR A 65 8.74 13.51 -4.16
C THR A 65 8.48 12.02 -4.22
N PRO A 66 7.98 11.39 -3.12
CA PRO A 66 7.50 10.02 -3.20
C PRO A 66 6.17 9.98 -3.94
N LYS A 67 6.03 9.13 -4.97
CA LYS A 67 4.73 8.86 -5.58
C LYS A 67 4.30 7.45 -5.26
N LEU A 68 3.08 7.34 -4.75
CA LEU A 68 2.43 6.06 -4.46
C LEU A 68 1.28 5.85 -5.44
N ASN A 69 1.18 4.65 -5.97
CA ASN A 69 0.09 4.20 -6.82
C ASN A 69 -0.51 2.91 -6.29
N LEU A 70 -1.82 2.75 -6.47
CA LEU A 70 -2.53 1.52 -6.16
C LEU A 70 -2.84 0.77 -7.45
N LEU A 71 -2.40 -0.48 -7.54
CA LEU A 71 -2.78 -1.42 -8.57
C LEU A 71 -3.73 -2.46 -7.98
N THR A 72 -4.72 -2.87 -8.75
CA THR A 72 -5.68 -3.90 -8.37
C THR A 72 -5.48 -5.12 -9.27
N LYS A 73 -5.49 -6.31 -8.69
CA LYS A 73 -5.54 -7.57 -9.40
C LYS A 73 -6.73 -8.35 -8.86
N ILE A 74 -7.82 -8.32 -9.60
CA ILE A 74 -9.09 -8.95 -9.24
C ILE A 74 -9.43 -9.96 -10.34
N PRO A 75 -9.79 -11.22 -10.01
CA PRO A 75 -10.22 -12.20 -10.99
C PRO A 75 -11.45 -11.71 -11.77
N GLU A 76 -11.55 -12.08 -13.05
CA GLU A 76 -12.65 -11.62 -13.93
C GLU A 76 -14.02 -12.03 -13.38
N GLU A 77 -14.13 -13.20 -12.76
CA GLU A 77 -15.35 -13.71 -12.15
C GLU A 77 -15.81 -12.81 -10.99
N ALA A 78 -14.86 -12.25 -10.24
CA ALA A 78 -15.15 -11.32 -9.16
C ALA A 78 -15.50 -9.91 -9.67
N LEU A 79 -15.00 -9.51 -10.85
CA LEU A 79 -15.37 -8.23 -11.47
C LEU A 79 -16.86 -8.18 -11.85
N ILE A 80 -17.48 -9.31 -12.17
CA ILE A 80 -18.93 -9.40 -12.45
C ILE A 80 -19.75 -8.95 -11.23
N LEU A 81 -19.23 -9.16 -10.02
CA LEU A 81 -19.87 -8.76 -8.77
C LEU A 81 -19.65 -7.28 -8.43
N ASP A 82 -18.70 -6.61 -9.08
CA ASP A 82 -18.38 -5.19 -8.87
C ASP A 82 -19.35 -4.26 -9.61
N LYS A 83 -20.62 -4.28 -9.19
CA LYS A 83 -21.70 -3.46 -9.77
C LYS A 83 -21.43 -1.95 -9.69
N ARG A 84 -20.54 -1.53 -8.79
CA ARG A 84 -20.21 -0.12 -8.54
C ARG A 84 -18.92 0.33 -9.23
N LYS A 85 -18.25 -0.56 -9.97
CA LYS A 85 -16.94 -0.28 -10.57
C LYS A 85 -15.94 0.25 -9.53
N ALA A 86 -16.00 -0.30 -8.32
CA ALA A 86 -15.10 0.01 -7.23
C ALA A 86 -13.65 -0.32 -7.61
N VAL A 87 -13.42 -1.39 -8.37
CA VAL A 87 -12.08 -1.80 -8.81
C VAL A 87 -11.47 -0.79 -9.79
N GLU A 88 -12.27 -0.28 -10.72
CA GLU A 88 -11.84 0.75 -11.69
C GLU A 88 -11.55 2.08 -11.00
N SER A 89 -12.37 2.47 -10.02
CA SER A 89 -12.23 3.74 -9.29
C SER A 89 -11.17 3.70 -8.19
N ALA A 90 -10.79 2.52 -7.68
CA ALA A 90 -9.88 2.35 -6.55
C ALA A 90 -8.57 3.16 -6.65
N PRO A 91 -7.83 3.18 -7.80
CA PRO A 91 -6.61 3.97 -7.90
C PRO A 91 -6.83 5.48 -7.69
N SER A 92 -7.95 6.01 -8.18
CA SER A 92 -8.30 7.43 -8.02
C SER A 92 -8.72 7.74 -6.56
N CYS A 93 -9.52 6.87 -5.95
CA CYS A 93 -9.90 6.97 -4.55
C CYS A 93 -8.68 6.94 -3.64
N PHE A 94 -7.70 6.06 -3.93
CA PHE A 94 -6.45 5.98 -3.20
C PHE A 94 -5.66 7.30 -3.25
N LYS A 95 -5.56 7.94 -4.43
CA LYS A 95 -4.92 9.26 -4.55
C LYS A 95 -5.63 10.34 -3.74
N ASN A 96 -6.96 10.27 -3.63
CA ASN A 96 -7.70 11.20 -2.78
C ASN A 96 -7.42 10.94 -1.29
N LEU A 97 -7.37 9.67 -0.86
CA LEU A 97 -6.99 9.32 0.51
C LEU A 97 -5.58 9.81 0.86
N LEU A 98 -4.60 9.64 -0.05
CA LEU A 98 -3.25 10.16 0.17
C LEU A 98 -3.23 11.67 0.43
N ARG A 99 -4.05 12.44 -0.30
CA ARG A 99 -4.16 13.90 -0.13
C ARG A 99 -4.86 14.29 1.17
N LEU A 100 -5.84 13.51 1.60
CA LEU A 100 -6.68 13.82 2.76
C LEU A 100 -6.08 13.35 4.09
N LEU A 101 -5.49 12.14 4.09
CA LEU A 101 -5.04 11.44 5.30
C LEU A 101 -3.51 11.42 5.42
N GLY A 102 -2.78 11.67 4.33
CA GLY A 102 -1.35 11.38 4.25
C GLY A 102 -1.07 9.90 4.05
N ILE A 103 0.22 9.56 3.88
CA ILE A 103 0.64 8.23 3.43
C ILE A 103 0.32 7.13 4.47
N GLU A 104 0.75 7.32 5.71
CA GLU A 104 0.64 6.28 6.75
C GLU A 104 -0.81 5.89 7.03
N ALA A 105 -1.67 6.90 7.25
CA ALA A 105 -3.07 6.68 7.53
C ALA A 105 -3.80 6.07 6.32
N THR A 106 -3.41 6.46 5.09
CA THR A 106 -3.96 5.84 3.88
C THR A 106 -3.61 4.36 3.79
N ILE A 107 -2.34 3.99 3.98
CA ILE A 107 -1.90 2.59 3.95
C ILE A 107 -2.63 1.78 5.03
N GLU A 108 -2.68 2.29 6.27
CA GLU A 108 -3.41 1.66 7.38
C GLU A 108 -4.91 1.46 7.04
N SER A 109 -5.56 2.46 6.44
CA SER A 109 -6.96 2.37 6.01
C SER A 109 -7.18 1.32 4.93
N VAL A 110 -6.30 1.25 3.93
CA VAL A 110 -6.37 0.22 2.88
C VAL A 110 -6.19 -1.17 3.49
N ILE A 111 -5.19 -1.37 4.35
CA ILE A 111 -4.98 -2.67 5.02
C ILE A 111 -6.25 -3.07 5.78
N LYS A 112 -6.80 -2.19 6.63
CA LYS A 112 -8.02 -2.45 7.40
C LYS A 112 -9.23 -2.80 6.54
N SER A 113 -9.37 -2.17 5.37
CA SER A 113 -10.46 -2.47 4.44
C SER A 113 -10.42 -3.91 3.90
N VAL A 114 -9.23 -4.49 3.83
CA VAL A 114 -8.99 -5.88 3.39
C VAL A 114 -8.98 -6.85 4.58
N SER A 115 -8.66 -6.35 5.78
CA SER A 115 -8.64 -7.08 7.05
C SER A 115 -10.02 -7.38 7.63
N MET A 116 -11.14 -6.96 7.01
CA MET A 116 -12.46 -7.12 7.62
C MET A 116 -12.78 -8.60 7.87
N GLU A 117 -12.52 -9.02 9.11
CA GLU A 117 -13.26 -10.08 9.78
C GLU A 117 -14.60 -9.46 10.16
N GLU A 118 -15.69 -9.97 9.57
CA GLU A 118 -17.00 -9.90 10.24
C GLU A 118 -16.91 -10.58 11.61
#